data_AF-A0A242CDW1-F1
#
_entry.id   AF-A0A242CDW1-F1
#
_cell.length_a   1.000
_cell.length_b   1.000
_cell.length_c   1.000
_cell.angle_alpha   90.00
_cell.angle_beta   90.00
_cell.angle_gamma   90.00
#
_symmetry.space_group_name_H-M   'P 1'
#
loop_
_entity.id
_entity.type
_entity.pdbx_description
1 polymer ?
#
loop_
_entity_poly.entity_id
_entity_poly.type
_entity_poly.pdbx_seq_one_letter_code
_entity_poly.pdbx_strand_id
1 'polypeptide(L)'
;MNNYQLDSLSNYLKKWMAKCVKDKKNYYQNYRNFYLCEITLLIGWITNFILFSRFYEDAVFYVDKDARFIIQLLFIANYYLGDLLNYLFAAFLLMSLNLLLILMFYIKNKKEGNDAKKTNYSIIAFLAIIGVNSAMLLRTIVWPLFLLLFIASLTLVYIIYVITNYLYEEKDETYEENERLKIEGPFQSREEAEKYSKEFLLHWTDYFAKKGYRLVESLNSDEQNEWYVEITIQSINKNKY
;
A
#
# COMPACT_ATOMS: atom_id res chain seq x y z
N MET A 1 21.48 24.26 39.52
CA MET A 1 21.07 24.31 38.10
C MET A 1 20.62 25.74 37.83
N ASN A 2 21.29 26.47 36.93
CA ASN A 2 21.05 27.92 36.74
C ASN A 2 19.79 28.16 35.89
N ASN A 3 19.04 29.23 36.17
CA ASN A 3 17.79 29.59 35.46
C ASN A 3 17.96 29.61 33.92
N TYR A 4 19.14 30.00 33.42
CA TYR A 4 19.49 29.95 31.99
C TYR A 4 19.39 28.55 31.34
N GLN A 5 19.68 27.47 32.07
CA GLN A 5 19.54 26.11 31.52
C GLN A 5 18.07 25.68 31.43
N LEU A 6 17.24 26.11 32.37
CA LEU A 6 15.79 25.84 32.36
C LEU A 6 15.10 26.56 31.20
N ASP A 7 15.47 27.81 30.93
CA ASP A 7 14.91 28.59 29.82
C ASP A 7 15.33 28.05 28.44
N SER A 8 16.58 27.60 28.31
CA SER A 8 17.07 26.94 27.09
C SER A 8 16.33 25.64 26.78
N LEU A 9 16.13 24.78 27.80
CA LEU A 9 15.41 23.51 27.65
C LEU A 9 13.93 23.72 27.31
N SER A 10 13.29 24.71 27.95
CA SER A 10 11.90 25.11 27.67
C SER A 10 11.71 25.58 26.23
N ASN A 11 12.62 26.41 25.71
CA ASN A 11 12.57 26.88 24.33
C ASN A 11 12.82 25.76 23.31
N TYR A 12 13.74 24.84 23.61
CA TYR A 12 13.99 23.68 22.76
C TYR A 12 12.77 22.76 22.68
N LEU A 13 12.12 22.47 23.81
CA LEU A 13 10.89 21.67 23.88
C LEU A 13 9.73 22.33 23.12
N LYS A 14 9.53 23.64 23.26
CA LYS A 14 8.51 24.37 22.49
C LYS A 14 8.76 24.29 20.99
N LYS A 15 10.01 24.48 20.54
CA LYS A 15 10.37 24.40 19.12
C LYS A 15 10.20 22.98 18.58
N TRP A 16 10.56 21.97 19.37
CA TRP A 16 10.38 20.56 19.01
C TRP A 16 8.90 20.18 18.92
N MET A 17 8.09 20.56 19.91
CA MET A 17 6.64 20.35 19.88
C MET A 17 5.97 21.07 18.70
N ALA A 18 6.33 22.32 18.42
CA ALA A 18 5.80 23.06 17.28
C ALA A 18 6.14 22.40 15.95
N LYS A 19 7.37 21.88 15.81
CA LYS A 19 7.80 21.11 14.63
C LYS A 19 6.99 19.82 14.50
N CYS A 20 6.87 19.03 15.56
CA CYS A 20 6.07 17.80 15.56
C CYS A 20 4.60 18.04 15.20
N VAL A 21 3.99 19.12 15.70
CA VAL A 21 2.60 19.49 15.38
C VAL A 21 2.47 19.90 13.91
N LYS A 22 3.42 20.68 13.38
CA LYS A 22 3.43 21.09 11.97
C LYS A 22 3.60 19.89 11.02
N ASP A 23 4.50 18.97 11.36
CA ASP A 23 4.75 17.76 10.56
C ASP A 23 3.53 16.81 10.57
N LYS A 24 2.82 16.70 11.70
CA LYS A 24 1.55 15.97 11.78
C LYS A 24 0.48 16.63 10.91
N LYS A 25 0.33 17.95 10.98
CA LYS A 25 -0.68 18.70 10.20
C LYS A 25 -0.46 18.53 8.69
N ASN A 26 0.78 18.57 8.23
CA ASN A 26 1.13 18.41 6.82
C ASN A 26 0.84 16.98 6.31
N TYR A 27 1.09 15.96 7.15
CA TYR A 27 0.74 14.57 6.83
C TYR A 27 -0.77 14.40 6.62
N TYR A 28 -1.62 14.85 7.56
CA TYR A 28 -3.08 14.72 7.40
C TYR A 28 -3.63 15.50 6.20
N GLN A 29 -3.00 16.61 5.81
CA GLN A 29 -3.38 17.33 4.60
C GLN A 29 -3.08 16.53 3.32
N ASN A 30 -1.93 15.87 3.25
CA ASN A 30 -1.56 15.02 2.09
C ASN A 30 -2.43 13.75 1.97
N TYR A 31 -2.99 13.26 3.08
CA TYR A 31 -3.84 12.07 3.13
C TYR A 31 -5.33 12.38 3.34
N ARG A 32 -5.74 13.65 3.26
CA ARG A 32 -7.13 14.08 3.54
C ARG A 32 -8.17 13.28 2.76
N ASN A 33 -7.90 13.00 1.48
CA ASN A 33 -8.84 12.28 0.63
C ASN A 33 -9.03 10.82 1.09
N PHE A 34 -7.97 10.16 1.59
CA PHE A 34 -8.08 8.80 2.12
C PHE A 34 -8.98 8.76 3.35
N TYR A 35 -8.82 9.71 4.29
CA TYR A 35 -9.68 9.80 5.47
C TYR A 35 -11.13 10.19 5.12
N LEU A 36 -11.35 11.03 4.10
CA LEU A 36 -12.71 11.32 3.63
C LEU A 36 -13.38 10.08 3.01
N CYS A 37 -12.63 9.31 2.21
CA CYS A 37 -13.11 8.02 1.69
C CYS A 37 -13.40 7.04 2.85
N GLU A 38 -12.55 6.99 3.88
CA GLU A 38 -12.77 6.16 5.07
C GLU A 38 -14.08 6.49 5.76
N ILE A 39 -14.34 7.77 6.02
CA ILE A 39 -15.57 8.24 6.66
C ILE A 39 -16.79 7.88 5.80
N THR A 40 -16.68 8.04 4.48
CA THR A 40 -17.74 7.68 3.54
C THR A 40 -18.04 6.18 3.59
N LEU A 41 -17.00 5.34 3.61
CA LEU A 41 -17.14 3.89 3.75
C LEU A 41 -17.71 3.50 5.11
N LEU A 42 -17.33 4.19 6.18
CA LEU A 42 -17.89 3.96 7.51
C LEU A 42 -19.40 4.25 7.54
N ILE A 43 -19.84 5.36 6.95
CA ILE A 43 -21.27 5.68 6.80
C ILE A 43 -21.99 4.59 5.98
N GLY A 44 -21.36 4.13 4.89
CA GLY A 44 -21.88 3.03 4.08
C GLY A 44 -22.04 1.73 4.87
N TRP A 45 -21.03 1.36 5.67
CA TRP A 45 -21.09 0.20 6.57
C TRP A 45 -22.20 0.31 7.60
N ILE A 46 -22.30 1.45 8.29
CA ILE A 46 -23.36 1.69 9.29
C ILE A 46 -24.74 1.59 8.64
N THR A 47 -24.93 2.21 7.48
CA THR A 47 -26.21 2.19 6.76
C THR A 47 -26.57 0.77 6.34
N ASN A 48 -25.64 0.06 5.71
CA ASN A 48 -25.86 -1.33 5.30
C ASN A 48 -26.15 -2.23 6.51
N PHE A 49 -25.45 -2.05 7.62
CA PHE A 49 -25.65 -2.82 8.84
C PHE A 49 -27.03 -2.58 9.45
N ILE A 50 -27.50 -1.33 9.53
CA ILE A 50 -28.83 -1.01 10.08
C ILE A 50 -29.92 -1.64 9.21
N LEU A 51 -29.82 -1.49 7.88
CA LEU A 51 -30.81 -2.03 6.96
C LEU A 51 -30.82 -3.57 6.97
N PHE A 52 -29.64 -4.19 6.91
CA PHE A 52 -29.50 -5.63 7.01
C PHE A 52 -30.01 -6.16 8.34
N SER A 53 -29.75 -5.47 9.46
CA SER A 53 -30.21 -5.91 10.78
C SER A 53 -31.74 -5.95 10.89
N ARG A 54 -32.42 -4.92 10.35
CA ARG A 54 -33.90 -4.89 10.29
C ARG A 54 -34.45 -6.02 9.43
N PHE A 55 -33.90 -6.16 8.22
CA PHE A 55 -34.25 -7.26 7.32
C PHE A 55 -34.02 -8.63 7.97
N TYR A 56 -32.89 -8.81 8.65
CA TYR A 56 -32.52 -10.07 9.27
C TYR A 56 -33.43 -10.42 10.45
N GLU A 57 -33.81 -9.44 11.27
CA GLU A 57 -34.77 -9.62 12.36
C GLU A 57 -36.13 -10.10 11.82
N ASP A 58 -36.63 -9.46 10.77
CA ASP A 58 -37.86 -9.85 10.09
C ASP A 58 -37.76 -11.26 9.48
N ALA A 59 -36.65 -11.56 8.77
CA ALA A 59 -36.46 -12.84 8.12
C ALA A 59 -36.34 -14.01 9.13
N VAL A 60 -35.61 -13.81 10.23
CA VAL A 60 -35.39 -14.84 11.27
C VAL A 60 -36.63 -15.07 12.13
N PHE A 61 -37.54 -14.09 12.25
CA PHE A 61 -38.79 -14.30 12.98
C PHE A 61 -39.60 -15.48 12.44
N TYR A 62 -39.55 -15.72 11.12
CA TYR A 62 -40.26 -16.82 10.46
C TYR A 62 -39.49 -18.14 10.41
N VAL A 63 -38.23 -18.14 10.87
CA VAL A 63 -37.38 -19.33 10.88
C VAL A 63 -37.62 -20.12 12.16
N ASP A 64 -37.89 -21.41 12.02
CA ASP A 64 -37.92 -22.33 13.15
C ASP A 64 -36.53 -22.42 13.80
N LYS A 65 -36.45 -21.98 15.06
CA LYS A 65 -35.20 -21.92 15.84
C LYS A 65 -34.67 -23.30 16.21
N ASP A 66 -35.53 -24.31 16.25
CA ASP A 66 -35.16 -25.69 16.58
C ASP A 66 -34.72 -26.48 15.34
N ALA A 67 -34.93 -25.92 14.13
CA ALA A 67 -34.46 -26.52 12.90
C ALA A 67 -32.92 -26.51 12.80
N ARG A 68 -32.36 -27.46 12.05
CA ARG A 68 -30.91 -27.50 11.79
C ARG A 68 -30.47 -26.24 11.03
N PHE A 69 -29.25 -25.77 11.31
CA PHE A 69 -28.65 -24.60 10.66
C PHE A 69 -28.82 -24.55 9.14
N ILE A 70 -28.57 -25.67 8.44
CA ILE A 70 -28.70 -25.74 6.97
C ILE A 70 -30.14 -25.46 6.52
N ILE A 71 -31.13 -25.94 7.27
CA ILE A 71 -32.55 -25.74 6.98
C ILE A 71 -32.91 -24.26 7.19
N GLN A 72 -32.43 -23.66 8.28
CA GLN A 72 -32.62 -22.24 8.56
C GLN A 72 -32.03 -21.35 7.46
N LEU A 73 -30.79 -21.67 7.03
CA LEU A 73 -30.12 -20.95 5.95
C LEU A 73 -30.86 -21.11 4.60
N LEU A 74 -31.28 -22.34 4.27
CA LEU A 74 -32.05 -22.63 3.06
C LEU A 74 -33.39 -21.90 3.06
N PHE A 75 -34.05 -21.79 4.22
CA PHE A 75 -35.29 -21.05 4.35
C PHE A 75 -35.08 -19.57 3.99
N ILE A 76 -34.09 -18.91 4.61
CA ILE A 76 -33.77 -17.51 4.33
C ILE A 76 -33.40 -17.34 2.85
N ALA A 77 -32.54 -18.21 2.33
CA ALA A 77 -32.09 -18.15 0.94
C ALA A 77 -33.21 -18.45 -0.07
N ASN A 78 -34.26 -19.19 0.30
CA ASN A 78 -35.36 -19.50 -0.63
C ASN A 78 -36.43 -18.40 -0.65
N TYR A 79 -36.80 -17.87 0.51
CA TYR A 79 -37.89 -16.89 0.63
C TYR A 79 -37.44 -15.44 0.53
N TYR A 80 -36.18 -15.15 0.89
CA TYR A 80 -35.66 -13.78 0.96
C TYR A 80 -34.42 -13.57 0.08
N LEU A 81 -34.24 -14.40 -0.96
CA LEU A 81 -33.02 -14.40 -1.78
C LEU A 81 -32.67 -13.02 -2.33
N GLY A 82 -33.63 -12.31 -2.93
CA GLY A 82 -33.40 -11.05 -3.60
C GLY A 82 -32.88 -9.97 -2.65
N ASP A 83 -33.59 -9.74 -1.55
CA ASP A 83 -33.19 -8.78 -0.53
C ASP A 83 -31.87 -9.18 0.13
N LEU A 84 -31.70 -10.47 0.41
CA LEU A 84 -30.45 -10.99 0.96
C LEU A 84 -29.26 -10.70 0.03
N LEU A 85 -29.41 -10.97 -1.27
CA LEU A 85 -28.37 -10.71 -2.27
C LEU A 85 -28.05 -9.21 -2.37
N ASN A 86 -29.05 -8.33 -2.26
CA ASN A 86 -28.82 -6.88 -2.28
C ASN A 86 -27.92 -6.42 -1.13
N TYR A 87 -28.20 -6.86 0.11
CA TYR A 87 -27.39 -6.51 1.28
C TYR A 87 -25.99 -7.14 1.22
N LEU A 88 -25.91 -8.39 0.77
CA LEU A 88 -24.65 -9.09 0.59
C LEU A 88 -23.79 -8.45 -0.50
N PHE A 89 -24.39 -8.01 -1.61
CA PHE A 89 -23.69 -7.30 -2.68
C PHE A 89 -23.19 -5.93 -2.22
N ALA A 90 -24.01 -5.17 -1.49
CA ALA A 90 -23.57 -3.92 -0.87
C ALA A 90 -22.40 -4.13 0.10
N ALA A 91 -22.46 -5.17 0.94
CA ALA A 91 -21.37 -5.55 1.83
C ALA A 91 -20.09 -5.93 1.05
N PHE A 92 -20.23 -6.68 -0.05
CA PHE A 92 -19.11 -7.03 -0.93
C PHE A 92 -18.44 -5.80 -1.55
N LEU A 93 -19.23 -4.83 -2.03
CA LEU A 93 -18.70 -3.57 -2.58
C LEU A 93 -17.98 -2.75 -1.51
N LEU A 94 -18.60 -2.59 -0.32
CA LEU A 94 -17.99 -1.87 0.79
C LEU A 94 -16.69 -2.52 1.25
N MET A 95 -16.65 -3.86 1.34
CA MET A 95 -15.45 -4.60 1.68
C MET A 95 -14.34 -4.40 0.65
N SER A 96 -14.68 -4.55 -0.64
CA SER A 96 -13.71 -4.42 -1.74
C SER A 96 -13.15 -3.02 -1.81
N LEU A 97 -13.99 -1.99 -1.68
CA LEU A 97 -13.55 -0.59 -1.66
C LEU A 97 -12.68 -0.29 -0.43
N ASN A 98 -12.99 -0.87 0.73
CA ASN A 98 -12.18 -0.66 1.93
C ASN A 98 -10.80 -1.31 1.81
N LEU A 99 -10.73 -2.55 1.33
CA LEU A 99 -9.48 -3.25 1.04
C LEU A 99 -8.65 -2.54 -0.03
N LEU A 100 -9.29 -2.04 -1.10
CA LEU A 100 -8.63 -1.22 -2.13
C LEU A 100 -8.09 0.09 -1.55
N LEU A 101 -8.85 0.75 -0.67
CA LEU A 101 -8.41 1.98 -0.02
C LEU A 101 -7.17 1.72 0.85
N ILE A 102 -7.15 0.63 1.63
CA ILE A 102 -5.98 0.19 2.40
C ILE A 102 -4.79 -0.07 1.47
N LEU A 103 -5.01 -0.78 0.37
CA LEU A 103 -3.95 -1.09 -0.58
C LEU A 103 -3.36 0.19 -1.21
N MET A 104 -4.21 1.09 -1.70
CA MET A 104 -3.78 2.37 -2.26
C MET A 104 -3.05 3.22 -1.22
N PHE A 105 -3.54 3.23 0.02
CA PHE A 105 -2.89 3.93 1.12
C PHE A 105 -1.51 3.35 1.41
N TYR A 106 -1.38 2.01 1.41
CA TYR A 106 -0.12 1.32 1.59
C TYR A 106 0.89 1.66 0.47
N ILE A 107 0.49 1.52 -0.80
CA ILE A 107 1.33 1.83 -1.96
C ILE A 107 1.81 3.29 -1.91
N LYS A 108 0.89 4.24 -1.64
CA LYS A 108 1.24 5.66 -1.54
C LYS A 108 2.24 5.94 -0.41
N ASN A 109 2.03 5.34 0.77
CA ASN A 109 2.95 5.51 1.89
C ASN A 109 4.34 4.91 1.61
N LYS A 110 4.40 3.75 0.94
CA LYS A 110 5.66 3.13 0.51
C LYS A 110 6.42 4.06 -0.43
N LYS A 111 5.74 4.65 -1.41
CA LYS A 111 6.34 5.57 -2.40
C LYS A 111 6.86 6.88 -1.79
N GLU A 112 6.16 7.43 -0.80
CA GLU A 112 6.55 8.69 -0.15
C GLU A 112 7.62 8.53 0.94
N GLY A 113 8.09 7.30 1.23
CA GLY A 113 9.11 7.04 2.25
C GLY A 113 8.67 7.45 3.67
N ASN A 114 7.36 7.43 3.93
CA ASN A 114 6.80 7.93 5.19
C ASN A 114 7.09 7.01 6.37
N ASP A 115 7.18 7.62 7.56
CA ASP A 115 7.51 6.97 8.84
C ASP A 115 6.51 5.83 9.17
N ALA A 116 7.03 4.59 9.22
CA ALA A 116 6.25 3.36 9.32
C ALA A 116 5.25 3.36 10.50
N LYS A 117 5.57 4.04 11.61
CA LYS A 117 4.71 4.08 12.79
C LYS A 117 3.37 4.79 12.53
N LYS A 118 3.35 5.90 11.78
CA LYS A 118 2.11 6.66 11.50
C LYS A 118 1.19 5.92 10.52
N THR A 119 1.81 5.28 9.52
CA THR A 119 1.14 4.44 8.55
C THR A 119 0.44 3.26 9.24
N ASN A 120 1.11 2.61 10.18
CA ASN A 120 0.56 1.48 10.93
C ASN A 120 -0.72 1.85 11.71
N TYR A 121 -0.74 2.99 12.40
CA TYR A 121 -1.96 3.41 13.13
C TYR A 121 -3.15 3.63 12.21
N SER A 122 -2.94 4.19 11.02
CA SER A 122 -4.03 4.41 10.06
C SER A 122 -4.52 3.09 9.47
N ILE A 123 -3.61 2.18 9.11
CA ILE A 123 -3.97 0.82 8.65
C ILE A 123 -4.76 0.07 9.73
N ILE A 124 -4.35 0.17 11.00
CA ILE A 124 -5.09 -0.46 12.11
C ILE A 124 -6.51 0.11 12.21
N ALA A 125 -6.70 1.43 12.05
CA ALA A 125 -8.03 2.03 12.07
C ALA A 125 -8.91 1.50 10.92
N PHE A 126 -8.38 1.45 9.70
CA PHE A 126 -9.08 0.87 8.55
C PHE A 126 -9.47 -0.60 8.80
N LEU A 127 -8.54 -1.41 9.32
CA LEU A 127 -8.79 -2.82 9.63
C LEU A 127 -9.79 -3.00 10.77
N ALA A 128 -9.81 -2.12 11.77
CA ALA A 128 -10.75 -2.19 12.87
C ALA A 128 -12.21 -2.02 12.37
N ILE A 129 -12.44 -1.14 11.40
CA ILE A 129 -13.76 -0.97 10.77
C ILE A 129 -14.19 -2.28 10.10
N ILE A 130 -13.33 -2.90 9.30
CA ILE A 130 -13.62 -4.20 8.67
C ILE A 130 -13.89 -5.27 9.74
N GLY A 131 -13.04 -5.33 10.76
CA GLY A 131 -13.09 -6.35 11.81
C GLY A 131 -14.40 -6.30 12.60
N VAL A 132 -14.84 -5.12 13.02
CA VAL A 132 -16.10 -4.94 13.75
C VAL A 132 -17.30 -5.34 12.90
N ASN A 133 -17.37 -4.88 11.65
CA ASN A 133 -18.49 -5.20 10.75
C ASN A 133 -18.53 -6.69 10.42
N SER A 134 -17.37 -7.29 10.15
CA SER A 134 -17.26 -8.73 9.86
C SER A 134 -17.67 -9.57 11.07
N ALA A 135 -17.24 -9.20 12.29
CA ALA A 135 -17.62 -9.90 13.51
C ALA A 135 -19.13 -9.87 13.77
N MET A 136 -19.79 -8.76 13.43
CA MET A 136 -21.25 -8.67 13.54
C MET A 136 -21.97 -9.56 12.53
N LEU A 137 -21.54 -9.56 11.26
CA LEU A 137 -22.15 -10.38 10.21
C LEU A 137 -21.90 -11.88 10.43
N LEU A 138 -20.76 -12.25 11.00
CA LEU A 138 -20.43 -13.65 11.35
C LEU A 138 -21.33 -14.24 12.45
N ARG A 139 -22.08 -13.42 13.19
CA ARG A 139 -23.04 -13.92 14.20
C ARG A 139 -24.39 -14.34 13.61
N THR A 140 -24.62 -14.06 12.32
CA THR A 140 -25.91 -14.36 11.67
C THR A 140 -25.92 -15.74 11.03
N ILE A 141 -27.10 -16.31 10.79
CA ILE A 141 -27.24 -17.59 10.06
C ILE A 141 -26.62 -17.50 8.64
N VAL A 142 -26.57 -16.29 8.09
CA VAL A 142 -26.06 -16.01 6.74
C VAL A 142 -24.54 -15.88 6.68
N TRP A 143 -23.83 -16.10 7.80
CA TRP A 143 -22.37 -15.97 7.85
C TRP A 143 -21.61 -16.76 6.78
N PRO A 144 -22.02 -17.96 6.31
CA PRO A 144 -21.25 -18.68 5.29
C PRO A 144 -21.24 -17.95 3.94
N LEU A 145 -22.36 -17.31 3.58
CA LEU A 145 -22.45 -16.52 2.35
C LEU A 145 -21.58 -15.26 2.45
N PHE A 146 -21.59 -14.61 3.60
CA PHE A 146 -20.71 -13.47 3.86
C PHE A 146 -19.22 -13.87 3.77
N LEU A 147 -18.84 -15.02 4.34
CA LEU A 147 -17.47 -15.51 4.27
C LEU A 147 -17.01 -15.75 2.82
N LEU A 148 -17.88 -16.32 1.98
CA LEU A 148 -17.60 -16.52 0.57
C LEU A 148 -17.33 -15.18 -0.12
N LEU A 149 -18.15 -14.17 0.15
CA LEU A 149 -17.97 -12.83 -0.41
C LEU A 149 -16.72 -12.12 0.12
N PHE A 150 -16.36 -12.35 1.38
CA PHE A 150 -15.12 -11.85 1.95
C PHE A 150 -13.90 -12.42 1.22
N ILE A 151 -13.86 -13.72 0.98
CA ILE A 151 -12.79 -14.39 0.21
C ILE A 151 -12.77 -13.87 -1.24
N ALA A 152 -13.94 -13.70 -1.87
CA ALA A 152 -14.05 -13.16 -3.21
C ALA A 152 -13.50 -11.72 -3.28
N SER A 153 -13.82 -10.88 -2.28
CA SER A 153 -13.32 -9.51 -2.17
C SER A 153 -11.81 -9.46 -2.00
N LEU A 154 -11.25 -10.29 -1.12
CA LEU A 154 -9.79 -10.43 -0.95
C LEU A 154 -9.11 -10.86 -2.25
N THR A 155 -9.66 -11.87 -2.92
CA THR A 155 -9.13 -12.36 -4.20
C THR A 155 -9.13 -11.25 -5.26
N LEU A 156 -10.22 -10.49 -5.37
CA LEU A 156 -10.32 -9.37 -6.31
C LEU A 156 -9.25 -8.30 -6.04
N VAL A 157 -9.10 -7.89 -4.77
CA VAL A 157 -8.09 -6.89 -4.38
C VAL A 157 -6.68 -7.42 -4.61
N TYR A 158 -6.44 -8.71 -4.36
CA TYR A 158 -5.16 -9.36 -4.61
C TYR A 158 -4.81 -9.39 -6.10
N ILE A 159 -5.76 -9.74 -6.97
CA ILE A 159 -5.55 -9.68 -8.43
C ILE A 159 -5.20 -8.26 -8.86
N ILE A 160 -5.93 -7.26 -8.36
CA ILE A 160 -5.64 -5.84 -8.65
C ILE A 160 -4.23 -5.48 -8.16
N TYR A 161 -3.84 -5.92 -6.96
CA TYR A 161 -2.50 -5.72 -6.44
C TYR A 161 -1.44 -6.33 -7.35
N VAL A 162 -1.58 -7.59 -7.75
CA VAL A 162 -0.61 -8.28 -8.62
C VAL A 162 -0.51 -7.59 -9.97
N ILE A 163 -1.64 -7.24 -10.61
CA ILE A 163 -1.64 -6.51 -11.89
C ILE A 163 -0.95 -5.16 -11.73
N THR A 164 -1.28 -4.44 -10.66
CA THR A 164 -0.67 -3.13 -10.37
C THR A 164 0.83 -3.29 -10.17
N ASN A 165 1.26 -4.22 -9.32
CA ASN A 165 2.67 -4.44 -9.03
C ASN A 165 3.44 -4.85 -10.29
N TYR A 166 2.90 -5.76 -11.11
CA TYR A 166 3.51 -6.17 -12.38
C TYR A 166 3.67 -4.99 -13.36
N LEU A 167 2.65 -4.14 -13.49
CA LEU A 167 2.69 -2.95 -14.35
C LEU A 167 3.65 -1.85 -13.84
N TYR A 168 3.95 -1.83 -12.54
CA TYR A 168 4.83 -0.84 -11.91
C TYR A 168 6.26 -1.37 -11.65
N GLU A 169 6.48 -2.69 -11.51
CA GLU A 169 7.81 -3.30 -11.42
C GLU A 169 8.61 -3.12 -12.72
N GLU A 170 7.94 -3.05 -13.88
CA GLU A 170 8.61 -2.63 -15.14
C GLU A 170 9.01 -1.14 -15.15
N LYS A 171 8.59 -0.34 -14.16
CA LYS A 171 8.88 1.11 -14.08
C LYS A 171 9.72 1.55 -12.89
N ASP A 172 9.63 0.85 -11.76
CA ASP A 172 10.48 1.01 -10.58
C ASP A 172 11.67 0.04 -10.67
N GLU A 173 12.57 0.30 -11.62
CA GLU A 173 13.95 -0.18 -11.54
C GLU A 173 14.62 0.53 -10.36
N THR A 174 14.34 0.09 -9.13
CA THR A 174 15.16 0.44 -7.97
C THR A 174 16.44 -0.35 -8.07
N TYR A 175 17.49 0.30 -8.55
CA TYR A 175 18.82 -0.31 -8.62
C TYR A 175 19.50 -0.30 -7.24
N GLU A 176 20.17 -1.40 -6.91
CA GLU A 176 21.00 -1.51 -5.72
C GLU A 176 22.28 -0.67 -5.83
N GLU A 177 22.86 -0.28 -4.69
CA GLU A 177 24.11 0.49 -4.65
C GLU A 177 25.29 -0.37 -5.15
N ASN A 178 25.94 0.08 -6.22
CA ASN A 178 26.95 -0.66 -7.00
C ASN A 178 26.38 -1.83 -7.82
N GLU A 179 25.09 -1.82 -8.14
CA GLU A 179 24.54 -2.78 -9.09
C GLU A 179 25.21 -2.60 -10.47
N ARG A 180 25.62 -3.72 -11.05
CA ARG A 180 26.23 -3.79 -12.38
C ARG A 180 25.13 -3.63 -13.43
N LEU A 181 25.05 -2.46 -14.03
CA LEU A 181 24.09 -2.17 -15.09
C LEU A 181 24.45 -2.94 -16.37
N LYS A 182 25.72 -2.87 -16.75
CA LYS A 182 26.18 -3.43 -18.02
C LYS A 182 27.68 -3.71 -18.01
N ILE A 183 28.07 -4.82 -18.63
CA ILE A 183 29.45 -5.10 -19.00
C ILE A 183 29.48 -5.21 -20.52
N GLU A 184 30.30 -4.40 -21.18
CA GLU A 184 30.51 -4.45 -22.63
C GLU A 184 31.97 -4.73 -22.94
N GLY A 185 32.21 -5.56 -23.95
CA GLY A 185 33.52 -5.98 -24.42
C GLY A 185 33.46 -7.39 -25.04
N PRO A 186 34.60 -7.97 -25.42
CA PRO A 186 35.94 -7.38 -25.37
C PRO A 186 36.15 -6.30 -26.45
N PHE A 187 36.88 -5.24 -26.11
CA PHE A 187 37.38 -4.23 -27.04
C PHE A 187 38.86 -4.47 -27.34
N GLN A 188 39.27 -4.20 -28.59
CA GLN A 188 40.65 -4.42 -29.04
C GLN A 188 41.61 -3.35 -28.52
N SER A 189 41.08 -2.18 -28.15
CA SER A 189 41.85 -1.08 -27.58
C SER A 189 41.14 -0.40 -26.43
N ARG A 190 41.93 0.18 -25.52
CA ARG A 190 41.42 1.04 -24.44
C ARG A 190 40.62 2.24 -24.98
N GLU A 191 41.03 2.78 -26.12
CA GLU A 191 40.42 3.94 -26.76
C GLU A 191 38.99 3.62 -27.25
N GLU A 192 38.77 2.42 -27.78
CA GLU A 192 37.44 1.93 -28.15
C GLU A 192 36.53 1.77 -26.93
N ALA A 193 37.05 1.18 -25.85
CA ALA A 193 36.34 1.01 -24.59
C ALA A 193 35.95 2.38 -23.98
N GLU A 194 36.88 3.34 -23.94
CA GLU A 194 36.62 4.71 -23.47
C GLU A 194 35.60 5.45 -24.34
N LYS A 195 35.66 5.28 -25.66
CA LYS A 195 34.70 5.89 -26.59
C LYS A 195 33.29 5.35 -26.36
N TYR A 196 33.14 4.03 -26.24
CA TYR A 196 31.88 3.39 -25.95
C TYR A 196 31.29 3.88 -24.60
N SER A 197 32.12 3.91 -23.55
CA SER A 197 31.67 4.36 -22.23
C SER A 197 31.18 5.81 -22.25
N LYS A 198 31.90 6.71 -22.95
CA LYS A 198 31.48 8.11 -23.12
C LYS A 198 30.15 8.24 -23.85
N GLU A 199 29.95 7.50 -24.93
CA GLU A 199 28.69 7.50 -25.69
C GLU A 199 27.53 6.99 -24.83
N PHE A 200 27.76 5.91 -24.08
CA PHE A 200 26.76 5.36 -23.16
C PHE A 200 26.40 6.35 -22.05
N LEU A 201 27.40 6.90 -21.35
CA LEU A 201 27.17 7.88 -20.29
C LEU A 201 26.47 9.13 -20.83
N LEU A 202 26.84 9.62 -22.01
CA LEU A 202 26.20 10.79 -22.61
C LEU A 202 24.72 10.56 -22.91
N HIS A 203 24.34 9.34 -23.34
CA HIS A 203 22.96 9.02 -23.64
C HIS A 203 22.11 8.78 -22.37
N TRP A 204 22.68 8.15 -21.34
CA TRP A 204 21.92 7.62 -20.22
C TRP A 204 22.04 8.43 -18.91
N THR A 205 23.05 9.29 -18.76
CA THR A 205 23.27 10.03 -17.49
C THR A 205 22.04 10.83 -17.05
N ASP A 206 21.37 11.52 -17.97
CA ASP A 206 20.18 12.33 -17.63
C ASP A 206 18.99 11.47 -17.18
N TYR A 207 18.83 10.28 -17.74
CA TYR A 207 17.77 9.34 -17.36
C TYR A 207 17.99 8.85 -15.92
N PHE A 208 19.21 8.40 -15.59
CA PHE A 208 19.55 7.91 -14.25
C PHE A 208 19.61 9.03 -13.21
N ALA A 209 20.11 10.22 -13.57
CA ALA A 209 20.15 11.39 -12.69
C ALA A 209 18.74 11.84 -12.26
N LYS A 210 17.76 11.81 -13.17
CA LYS A 210 16.35 12.08 -12.86
C LYS A 210 15.76 11.06 -11.88
N LYS A 211 16.27 9.83 -11.88
CA LYS A 211 15.92 8.76 -10.92
C LYS A 211 16.76 8.80 -9.62
N GLY A 212 17.68 9.76 -9.47
CA GLY A 212 18.52 9.90 -8.26
C GLY A 212 19.77 9.01 -8.25
N TYR A 213 20.16 8.48 -9.40
CA TYR A 213 21.30 7.60 -9.60
C TYR A 213 22.39 8.27 -10.43
N ARG A 214 23.65 7.92 -10.15
CA ARG A 214 24.85 8.31 -10.89
C ARG A 214 25.44 7.06 -11.51
N LEU A 215 25.75 7.13 -12.80
CA LEU A 215 26.50 6.07 -13.47
C LEU A 215 28.00 6.25 -13.22
N VAL A 216 28.69 5.15 -12.94
CA VAL A 216 30.15 5.09 -12.77
C VAL A 216 30.71 4.04 -13.70
N GLU A 217 31.70 4.43 -14.50
CA GLU A 217 32.43 3.55 -15.38
C GLU A 217 33.67 2.98 -14.68
N SER A 218 33.98 1.72 -14.95
CA SER A 218 35.24 1.07 -14.62
C SER A 218 35.76 0.31 -15.83
N LEU A 219 36.99 0.63 -16.23
CA LEU A 219 37.71 -0.02 -17.31
C LEU A 219 38.61 -1.10 -16.72
N ASN A 220 38.38 -2.35 -17.13
CA ASN A 220 39.18 -3.49 -16.72
C ASN A 220 39.84 -4.10 -17.95
N SER A 221 41.07 -4.62 -17.81
CA SER A 221 41.67 -5.49 -18.82
C SER A 221 41.79 -6.91 -18.28
N ASP A 222 41.60 -7.91 -19.13
CA ASP A 222 41.84 -9.30 -18.76
C ASP A 222 43.32 -9.72 -18.95
N GLU A 223 43.62 -10.98 -18.63
CA GLU A 223 44.95 -11.58 -18.79
C GLU A 223 45.41 -11.69 -20.26
N GLN A 224 44.49 -11.50 -21.22
CA GLN A 224 44.73 -11.56 -22.66
C GLN A 224 44.86 -10.16 -23.29
N ASN A 225 44.94 -9.09 -22.48
CA ASN A 225 44.96 -7.68 -22.89
C ASN A 225 43.67 -7.21 -23.60
N GLU A 226 42.55 -7.90 -23.41
CA GLU A 226 41.26 -7.46 -23.91
C GLU A 226 40.61 -6.49 -22.90
N TRP A 227 39.98 -5.42 -23.42
CA TRP A 227 39.42 -4.36 -22.59
C TRP A 227 37.91 -4.53 -22.40
N TYR A 228 37.43 -4.28 -21.19
CA TYR A 228 36.02 -4.36 -20.82
C TYR A 228 35.60 -3.07 -20.11
N VAL A 229 34.38 -2.63 -20.41
CA VAL A 229 33.72 -1.50 -19.74
C VAL A 229 32.65 -2.07 -18.84
N GLU A 230 32.79 -1.86 -17.55
CA GLU A 230 31.76 -2.14 -16.55
C GLU A 230 31.11 -0.82 -16.11
N ILE A 231 29.78 -0.74 -16.24
CA ILE A 231 28.98 0.42 -15.85
C ILE A 231 28.19 0.03 -14.61
N THR A 232 28.41 0.75 -13.52
CA THR A 232 27.74 0.54 -12.23
C THR A 232 26.88 1.73 -11.85
N ILE A 233 25.86 1.49 -11.04
CA ILE A 233 24.99 2.53 -10.51
C ILE A 233 25.39 2.88 -9.08
N GLN A 234 25.52 4.17 -8.79
CA GLN A 234 25.68 4.71 -7.44
C GLN A 234 24.51 5.63 -7.10
N SER A 235 24.02 5.57 -5.86
CA SER A 235 22.97 6.50 -5.42
C SER A 235 23.56 7.92 -5.21
N ILE A 236 22.87 8.96 -5.69
CA ILE A 236 23.32 10.36 -5.54
C ILE A 236 23.16 10.87 -4.10
N ASN A 237 22.39 10.18 -3.25
CA ASN A 237 22.14 10.56 -1.86
C ASN A 237 22.45 9.44 -0.85
N LYS A 238 23.70 9.42 -0.39
CA LYS A 238 24.09 8.91 0.94
C LYS A 238 25.08 9.82 1.67
N ASN A 239 25.13 11.11 1.31
CA ASN A 239 25.80 12.13 2.12
C ASN A 239 24.76 12.98 2.86
N LYS A 240 24.12 12.38 3.87
CA LYS A 240 23.62 13.09 5.06
C LYS A 240 23.19 12.10 6.15
N TYR A 241 24.01 12.11 7.20
CA TYR A 241 23.89 11.50 8.53
C TYR A 241 24.38 10.06 8.67
#